data_AF-A0A850WP78-F1
#
_entry.id   AF-A0A850WP78-F1
#
_cell.length_a   1.000
_cell.length_b   1.000
_cell.length_c   1.000
_cell.angle_alpha   90.00
_cell.angle_beta   90.00
_cell.angle_gamma   90.00
#
_symmetry.space_group_name_H-M   'P 1'
#
loop_
_entity.id
_entity.type
_entity.pdbx_description
1 polymer ?
#
loop_
_entity_poly.entity_id
_entity_poly.type
_entity_poly.pdbx_seq_one_letter_code
_entity_poly.pdbx_strand_id
1 'polypeptide(L)'
;VYIRELALKIPPPSEKDWLREDEENFFLQDPDRKWDALPQPFRMVNKLVMLVFENAMEIIERREMLQEAEKLKVQPTTCFPTAEFQVTGRANCLAVSGKYIFVGLSVGLAAFNVSDCKEVGAWDEVKTEICAIHASDLGNELHVLLAVDEMGLVWLFCFHKESFLLIKILNEVEDISKQSTCVEVVLSQGGDYAGVLLQGNTKTWLEIYQLPKDSWLKEMEKSLRASTRLACRERSSSWTSADIFLLQESVNKADAKLSLPVLLLKVKPPKPITGSSFKSPLDALKKVDDGTVLGLGFNHLIKDSQWEQQEVIFCSTYWDYLEAEGERQSKEEIPRHATFHFLLPSPILQVGPGMKVQPDVPAGIGVHWDGSHNLCFYLLNCLLKEKVDSDPKPDVVWPCAAPIVCSAVSSCSRYLALACEDATITIWNKHVGYPLSVTAILEERVIRSIHFL
;
A
#
# COMPACT_ATOMS: atom_id res chain seq x y z
N VAL A 1 63.62 -14.81 1.23
CA VAL A 1 63.36 -14.00 0.03
C VAL A 1 63.89 -14.75 -1.17
N TYR A 2 63.02 -15.35 -1.96
CA TYR A 2 63.31 -15.80 -3.32
C TYR A 2 61.99 -15.74 -4.09
N ILE A 3 61.83 -14.68 -4.86
CA ILE A 3 60.69 -14.46 -5.77
C ILE A 3 61.07 -15.15 -7.08
N ARG A 4 60.31 -16.18 -7.48
CA ARG A 4 60.33 -16.67 -8.86
C ARG A 4 59.26 -15.92 -9.63
N GLU A 5 59.69 -14.99 -10.47
CA GLU A 5 58.89 -14.48 -11.59
C GLU A 5 58.61 -15.66 -12.54
N LEU A 6 57.37 -16.12 -12.60
CA LEU A 6 56.87 -16.87 -13.75
C LEU A 6 56.07 -15.91 -14.63
N ALA A 7 56.68 -15.47 -15.71
CA ALA A 7 55.96 -14.89 -16.83
C ALA A 7 55.04 -15.97 -17.43
N LEU A 8 53.74 -15.85 -17.19
CA LEU A 8 52.71 -16.64 -17.86
C LEU A 8 52.67 -16.22 -19.34
N LYS A 9 53.39 -16.95 -20.20
CA LYS A 9 53.18 -16.91 -21.65
C LYS A 9 51.93 -17.73 -21.97
N ILE A 10 50.97 -17.08 -22.63
CA ILE A 10 49.80 -17.72 -23.24
C ILE A 10 50.30 -18.71 -24.31
N PRO A 11 49.90 -19.99 -24.29
CA PRO A 11 50.30 -20.93 -25.33
C PRO A 11 49.54 -20.61 -26.64
N PRO A 12 50.17 -20.80 -27.81
CA PRO A 12 49.44 -20.71 -29.07
C PRO A 12 48.42 -21.85 -29.17
N PRO A 13 47.29 -21.67 -29.87
CA PRO A 13 46.24 -22.68 -29.94
C PRO A 13 46.79 -23.91 -30.67
N SER A 14 46.92 -25.03 -29.97
CA SER A 14 47.19 -26.33 -30.61
C SER A 14 45.88 -26.90 -31.14
N GLU A 15 45.87 -27.33 -32.40
CA GLU A 15 44.73 -27.92 -33.14
C GLU A 15 44.18 -29.25 -32.54
N LYS A 16 44.46 -29.57 -31.28
CA LYS A 16 44.07 -30.83 -30.64
C LYS A 16 42.75 -30.80 -29.86
N ASP A 17 42.10 -29.63 -29.74
CA ASP A 17 40.81 -29.47 -29.06
C ASP A 17 39.66 -29.08 -29.99
N TRP A 18 39.85 -29.18 -31.31
CA TRP A 18 38.71 -29.17 -32.22
C TRP A 18 37.97 -30.49 -32.05
N LEU A 19 36.69 -30.39 -31.69
CA LEU A 19 35.75 -31.52 -31.67
C LEU A 19 35.96 -32.33 -32.95
N ARG A 20 36.31 -33.61 -32.79
CA ARG A 20 36.42 -34.53 -33.93
C ARG A 20 35.10 -34.50 -34.69
N GLU A 21 35.16 -34.25 -36.00
CA GLU A 21 34.05 -34.35 -36.97
C GLU A 21 33.53 -35.80 -37.13
N ASP A 22 33.75 -36.68 -36.14
CA ASP A 22 33.47 -38.11 -36.22
C ASP A 22 32.02 -38.45 -35.78
N GLU A 23 31.25 -37.49 -35.25
CA GLU A 23 29.83 -37.69 -34.87
C GLU A 23 28.82 -37.17 -35.91
N GLU A 24 29.25 -36.69 -37.08
CA GLU A 24 28.33 -36.37 -38.19
C GLU A 24 28.06 -37.56 -39.13
N ASN A 25 28.60 -38.74 -38.83
CA ASN A 25 28.46 -39.93 -39.70
C ASN A 25 27.19 -40.77 -39.48
N PHE A 26 26.26 -40.35 -38.60
CA PHE A 26 25.00 -41.09 -38.39
C PHE A 26 23.84 -40.63 -39.32
N PHE A 27 24.02 -39.56 -40.11
CA PHE A 27 22.99 -39.02 -41.02
C PHE A 27 23.24 -39.25 -42.51
N LEU A 28 24.13 -40.18 -42.88
CA LEU A 28 24.42 -40.52 -44.29
C LEU A 28 23.73 -41.81 -44.76
N GLN A 29 22.41 -41.93 -44.52
CA GLN A 29 21.55 -42.93 -45.18
C GLN A 29 20.55 -42.31 -46.15
N ASP A 30 20.81 -41.10 -46.65
CA ASP A 30 20.04 -40.51 -47.73
C ASP A 30 20.96 -40.25 -48.95
N PRO A 31 20.84 -41.03 -50.05
CA PRO A 31 21.63 -40.86 -51.26
C PRO A 31 21.47 -39.48 -51.92
N ASP A 32 20.34 -38.81 -51.68
CA ASP A 32 19.99 -37.56 -52.36
C ASP A 32 20.67 -36.34 -51.71
N ARG A 33 21.01 -36.41 -50.40
CA ARG A 33 21.75 -35.36 -49.68
C ARG A 33 23.19 -35.16 -50.13
N LYS A 34 23.81 -36.13 -50.82
CA LYS A 34 25.16 -35.97 -51.39
C LYS A 34 25.21 -34.96 -52.55
N TRP A 35 24.08 -34.67 -53.17
CA TRP A 35 23.99 -33.81 -54.34
C TRP A 35 23.59 -32.36 -54.00
N ASP A 36 23.09 -32.11 -52.79
CA ASP A 36 22.58 -30.80 -52.34
C ASP A 36 23.60 -29.94 -51.58
N ALA A 37 24.78 -30.46 -51.29
CA ALA A 37 25.76 -29.74 -50.50
C ALA A 37 26.59 -28.78 -51.38
N LEU A 38 25.98 -27.63 -51.75
CA LEU A 38 26.60 -26.55 -52.55
C LEU A 38 28.09 -26.36 -52.23
N PRO A 39 29.01 -26.23 -53.20
CA PRO A 39 30.43 -26.03 -52.89
C PRO A 39 30.68 -24.68 -52.19
N GLN A 40 31.74 -24.57 -51.39
CA GLN A 40 32.27 -23.27 -50.93
C GLN A 40 32.57 -22.42 -52.19
N PRO A 41 32.10 -21.16 -52.30
CA PRO A 41 31.65 -20.24 -51.23
C PRO A 41 30.13 -20.19 -50.99
N PHE A 42 29.32 -20.92 -51.75
CA PHE A 42 27.85 -20.81 -51.73
C PHE A 42 27.22 -21.28 -50.40
N ARG A 43 27.87 -22.18 -49.65
CA ARG A 43 27.44 -22.52 -48.28
C ARG A 43 27.50 -21.34 -47.32
N MET A 44 28.56 -20.52 -47.43
CA MET A 44 28.72 -19.36 -46.57
C MET A 44 27.66 -18.31 -46.90
N VAL A 45 27.39 -18.12 -48.19
CA VAL A 45 26.30 -17.26 -48.66
C VAL A 45 24.95 -17.78 -48.14
N ASN A 46 24.68 -19.09 -48.26
CA ASN A 46 23.44 -19.68 -47.77
C ASN A 46 23.26 -19.49 -46.24
N LYS A 47 24.33 -19.69 -45.45
CA LYS A 47 24.29 -19.43 -44.00
C LYS A 47 23.99 -17.96 -43.67
N LEU A 48 24.59 -17.02 -44.39
CA LEU A 48 24.32 -15.60 -44.19
C LEU A 48 22.88 -15.23 -44.59
N VAL A 49 22.39 -15.78 -45.69
CA VAL A 49 21.01 -15.58 -46.14
C VAL A 49 20.01 -16.14 -45.13
N MET A 50 20.25 -17.36 -44.63
CA MET A 50 19.42 -17.98 -43.59
C MET A 50 19.42 -17.16 -42.29
N LEU A 51 20.58 -16.67 -41.87
CA LEU A 51 20.69 -15.81 -40.68
C LEU A 51 19.90 -14.50 -40.85
N VAL A 52 19.90 -13.90 -42.04
CA VAL A 52 19.09 -12.71 -42.33
C VAL A 52 17.60 -13.04 -42.26
N PHE A 53 17.19 -14.19 -42.78
CA PHE A 53 15.79 -14.63 -42.68
C PHE A 53 15.37 -14.91 -41.24
N GLU A 54 16.20 -15.59 -40.45
CA GLU A 54 15.94 -15.85 -39.03
C GLU A 54 15.81 -14.55 -38.23
N ASN A 55 16.74 -13.61 -38.42
CA ASN A 55 16.68 -12.30 -37.77
C ASN A 55 15.44 -11.49 -38.20
N ALA A 56 15.09 -11.52 -39.48
CA ALA A 56 13.89 -10.85 -39.97
C ALA A 56 12.61 -11.47 -39.37
N MET A 57 12.57 -12.80 -39.26
CA MET A 57 11.45 -13.52 -38.64
C MET A 57 11.32 -13.17 -37.15
N GLU A 58 12.42 -13.12 -36.40
CA GLU A 58 12.40 -12.72 -34.98
C GLU A 58 11.86 -11.29 -34.80
N ILE A 59 12.23 -10.37 -35.70
CA ILE A 59 11.72 -8.99 -35.68
C ILE A 59 10.22 -8.96 -35.98
N ILE A 60 9.74 -9.77 -36.93
CA ILE A 60 8.32 -9.85 -37.27
C ILE A 60 7.53 -10.43 -36.10
N GLU A 61 7.96 -11.55 -35.53
CA GLU A 61 7.32 -12.18 -34.38
C GLU A 61 7.25 -11.22 -33.18
N ARG A 62 8.33 -10.49 -32.89
CA ARG A 62 8.34 -9.48 -31.82
C ARG A 62 7.32 -8.37 -32.09
N ARG A 63 7.19 -7.91 -33.34
CA ARG A 63 6.21 -6.88 -33.72
C ARG A 63 4.77 -7.39 -33.64
N GLU A 64 4.52 -8.63 -34.08
CA GLU A 64 3.20 -9.25 -33.98
C GLU A 64 2.79 -9.45 -32.52
N MET A 65 3.69 -9.93 -31.66
CA MET A 65 3.44 -10.03 -30.21
C MET A 65 3.08 -8.68 -29.58
N LEU A 66 3.81 -7.61 -29.94
CA LEU A 66 3.50 -6.25 -29.45
C LEU A 66 2.15 -5.76 -29.96
N GLN A 67 1.82 -6.02 -31.23
CA GLN A 67 0.56 -5.62 -31.83
C GLN A 67 -0.63 -6.40 -31.25
N GLU A 68 -0.45 -7.67 -30.93
CA GLU A 68 -1.46 -8.50 -30.28
C GLU A 68 -1.66 -8.09 -28.81
N ALA A 69 -0.58 -7.79 -28.10
CA ALA A 69 -0.64 -7.19 -26.76
C ALA A 69 -1.36 -5.82 -26.78
N GLU A 70 -1.20 -5.04 -27.83
CA GLU A 70 -1.89 -3.75 -28.00
C GLU A 70 -3.36 -3.92 -28.35
N LYS A 71 -3.73 -4.93 -29.16
CA LYS A 71 -5.14 -5.30 -29.41
C LYS A 71 -5.85 -5.79 -28.15
N LEU A 72 -5.11 -6.41 -27.22
CA LEU A 72 -5.62 -6.85 -25.92
C LEU A 72 -5.76 -5.70 -24.90
N LYS A 73 -5.24 -4.49 -25.19
CA LYS A 73 -5.48 -3.32 -24.32
C LYS A 73 -6.94 -2.93 -24.41
N VAL A 74 -7.69 -3.25 -23.35
CA VAL A 74 -9.08 -2.82 -23.17
C VAL A 74 -9.11 -1.30 -23.19
N GLN A 75 -9.87 -0.70 -24.11
CA GLN A 75 -10.10 0.74 -24.10
C GLN A 75 -10.83 1.12 -22.80
N PRO A 76 -10.38 2.15 -22.07
CA PRO A 76 -11.06 2.60 -20.86
C PRO A 76 -12.53 2.93 -21.17
N THR A 77 -13.45 2.41 -20.35
CA THR A 77 -14.87 2.72 -20.48
C THR A 77 -15.07 4.22 -20.34
N THR A 78 -15.57 4.87 -21.39
CA THR A 78 -15.92 6.28 -21.36
C THR A 78 -17.27 6.43 -20.67
N CYS A 79 -17.26 6.96 -19.45
CA CYS A 79 -18.47 7.23 -18.68
C CYS A 79 -19.01 8.63 -19.02
N PHE A 80 -20.26 8.72 -19.44
CA PHE A 80 -20.96 9.99 -19.61
C PHE A 80 -21.76 10.33 -18.35
N PRO A 81 -21.82 11.62 -17.94
CA PRO A 81 -22.62 12.02 -16.79
C PRO A 81 -24.11 11.79 -17.07
N THR A 82 -24.78 11.06 -16.18
CA THR A 82 -26.18 10.66 -16.34
C THR A 82 -27.16 11.65 -15.71
N ALA A 83 -26.75 12.35 -14.65
CA ALA A 83 -27.61 13.26 -13.90
C ALA A 83 -26.78 14.34 -13.19
N GLU A 84 -27.43 15.48 -12.95
CA GLU A 84 -26.93 16.56 -12.11
C GLU A 84 -27.87 16.71 -10.91
N PHE A 85 -27.31 16.89 -9.73
CA PHE A 85 -28.08 17.20 -8.53
C PHE A 85 -27.43 18.37 -7.80
N GLN A 86 -28.27 19.19 -7.16
CA GLN A 86 -27.81 20.35 -6.43
C GLN A 86 -27.52 19.96 -4.99
N VAL A 87 -26.38 20.43 -4.51
CA VAL A 87 -25.96 20.27 -3.12
C VAL A 87 -26.18 21.58 -2.39
N THR A 88 -26.63 21.50 -1.15
CA THR A 88 -26.87 22.65 -0.28
C THR A 88 -25.54 23.25 0.21
N GLY A 89 -25.03 24.22 -0.54
CA GLY A 89 -23.80 24.94 -0.21
C GLY A 89 -22.58 24.51 -1.04
N ARG A 90 -21.39 24.70 -0.49
CA ARG A 90 -20.12 24.37 -1.17
C ARG A 90 -19.71 22.94 -0.82
N ALA A 91 -19.62 22.08 -1.83
CA ALA A 91 -19.06 20.74 -1.69
C ALA A 91 -17.54 20.75 -1.83
N ASN A 92 -16.85 20.10 -0.91
CA ASN A 92 -15.38 20.03 -0.87
C ASN A 92 -14.86 18.64 -1.23
N CYS A 93 -15.54 17.59 -0.76
CA CYS A 93 -15.14 16.21 -0.99
C CYS A 93 -16.36 15.30 -1.15
N LEU A 94 -16.12 14.13 -1.74
CA LEU A 94 -17.15 13.14 -2.04
C LEU A 94 -16.63 11.74 -1.73
N ALA A 95 -17.47 10.89 -1.17
CA ALA A 95 -17.21 9.46 -1.04
C ALA A 95 -18.47 8.68 -1.40
N VAL A 96 -18.31 7.56 -2.10
CA VAL A 96 -19.44 6.69 -2.49
C VAL A 96 -19.31 5.38 -1.74
N SER A 97 -20.40 4.94 -1.11
CA SER A 97 -20.46 3.64 -0.43
C SER A 97 -21.85 3.02 -0.61
N GLY A 98 -21.89 1.89 -1.31
CA GLY A 98 -23.11 1.18 -1.63
C GLY A 98 -24.12 2.04 -2.40
N LYS A 99 -25.27 2.31 -1.76
CA LYS A 99 -26.39 3.08 -2.35
C LYS A 99 -26.32 4.57 -2.03
N TYR A 100 -25.31 5.02 -1.29
CA TYR A 100 -25.23 6.40 -0.82
C TYR A 100 -23.98 7.12 -1.33
N ILE A 101 -24.15 8.41 -1.58
CA ILE A 101 -23.12 9.38 -1.89
C ILE A 101 -23.00 10.31 -0.69
N PHE A 102 -21.84 10.32 -0.05
CA PHE A 102 -21.54 11.20 1.06
C PHE A 102 -20.78 12.42 0.54
N VAL A 103 -21.23 13.60 0.91
CA VAL A 103 -20.68 14.88 0.47
C VAL A 103 -20.21 15.65 1.70
N GLY A 104 -18.96 16.10 1.66
CA GLY A 104 -18.40 17.01 2.65
C GLY A 104 -18.69 18.43 2.25
N LEU A 105 -19.35 19.17 3.14
CA LEU A 105 -19.76 20.55 2.94
C LEU A 105 -18.92 21.48 3.80
N SER A 106 -19.00 22.78 3.49
CA SER A 106 -18.43 23.84 4.33
C SER A 106 -19.09 23.97 5.71
N VAL A 107 -20.24 23.32 5.92
CA VAL A 107 -21.03 23.41 7.16
C VAL A 107 -21.37 22.04 7.77
N GLY A 108 -20.77 20.96 7.26
CA GLY A 108 -20.98 19.61 7.78
C GLY A 108 -20.97 18.52 6.72
N LEU A 109 -21.82 17.51 6.89
CA LEU A 109 -21.93 16.34 6.01
C LEU A 109 -23.35 16.21 5.46
N ALA A 110 -23.46 15.72 4.22
CA ALA A 110 -24.74 15.33 3.64
C ALA A 110 -24.63 13.95 2.97
N ALA A 111 -25.70 13.17 3.03
CA ALA A 111 -25.83 11.88 2.37
C ALA A 111 -26.93 11.97 1.32
N PHE A 112 -26.64 11.48 0.11
CA PHE A 112 -27.56 11.42 -1.01
C PHE A 112 -27.73 9.97 -1.45
N ASN A 113 -28.90 9.61 -1.96
CA ASN A 113 -29.11 8.31 -2.59
C ASN A 113 -28.53 8.31 -4.02
N VAL A 114 -27.77 7.28 -4.39
CA VAL A 114 -27.21 7.11 -5.74
C VAL A 114 -28.31 7.00 -6.82
N SER A 115 -29.45 6.37 -6.52
CA SER A 115 -30.51 6.15 -7.53
C SER A 115 -31.27 7.42 -7.89
N ASP A 116 -31.61 8.20 -6.86
CA ASP A 116 -32.55 9.32 -6.98
C ASP A 116 -31.86 10.68 -6.84
N CYS A 117 -30.57 10.68 -6.45
CA CYS A 117 -29.77 11.86 -6.14
C CYS A 117 -30.45 12.85 -5.16
N LYS A 118 -31.36 12.35 -4.32
CA LYS A 118 -32.04 13.11 -3.28
C LYS A 118 -31.23 13.07 -2.00
N GLU A 119 -31.26 14.19 -1.27
CA GLU A 119 -30.71 14.29 0.06
C GLU A 119 -31.54 13.41 1.02
N VAL A 120 -30.83 12.57 1.75
CA VAL A 120 -31.38 11.54 2.63
C VAL A 120 -31.11 11.90 4.09
N GLY A 121 -29.92 12.43 4.38
CA GLY A 121 -29.57 12.89 5.72
C GLY A 121 -28.53 13.99 5.65
N ALA A 122 -28.58 14.89 6.65
CA ALA A 122 -27.58 15.93 6.86
C ALA A 122 -27.10 15.88 8.30
N TRP A 123 -25.84 16.26 8.49
CA TRP A 123 -25.24 16.48 9.79
C TRP A 123 -24.59 17.87 9.78
N ASP A 124 -25.17 18.81 10.52
CA ASP A 124 -24.79 20.23 10.57
C ASP A 124 -24.58 20.75 12.01
N GLU A 125 -24.42 19.85 12.99
CA GLU A 125 -24.40 20.18 14.42
C GLU A 125 -23.24 21.10 14.83
N VAL A 126 -22.06 20.90 14.25
CA VAL A 126 -20.82 21.61 14.65
C VAL A 126 -20.44 22.71 13.65
N LYS A 127 -21.16 22.84 12.52
CA LYS A 127 -20.88 23.80 11.43
C LYS A 127 -19.39 23.87 11.05
N THR A 128 -18.74 22.72 10.96
CA THR A 128 -17.34 22.59 10.57
C THR A 128 -17.23 22.29 9.08
N GLU A 129 -16.17 22.81 8.46
CA GLU A 129 -15.84 22.49 7.08
C GLU A 129 -15.19 21.10 7.02
N ILE A 130 -15.76 20.21 6.19
CA ILE A 130 -15.21 18.87 5.97
C ILE A 130 -14.35 18.87 4.71
N CYS A 131 -13.09 18.45 4.86
CA CYS A 131 -12.08 18.46 3.81
C CYS A 131 -11.92 17.10 3.11
N ALA A 132 -12.06 15.99 3.85
CA ALA A 132 -11.93 14.63 3.28
C ALA A 132 -12.94 13.66 3.91
N ILE A 133 -13.43 12.71 3.12
CA ILE A 133 -14.34 11.65 3.57
C ILE A 133 -13.86 10.31 3.03
N HIS A 134 -13.82 9.32 3.90
CA HIS A 134 -13.67 7.92 3.53
C HIS A 134 -14.88 7.15 4.02
N ALA A 135 -15.49 6.37 3.13
CA ALA A 135 -16.70 5.60 3.42
C ALA A 135 -16.47 4.12 3.14
N SER A 136 -17.00 3.26 4.00
CA SER A 136 -17.04 1.80 3.80
C SER A 136 -18.41 1.25 4.11
N ASP A 137 -18.88 0.31 3.29
CA ASP A 137 -20.13 -0.42 3.52
C ASP A 137 -19.86 -1.56 4.53
N LEU A 138 -20.60 -1.59 5.63
CA LEU A 138 -20.53 -2.66 6.62
C LEU A 138 -21.56 -3.77 6.39
N GLY A 139 -22.50 -3.58 5.45
CA GLY A 139 -23.67 -4.41 5.25
C GLY A 139 -24.86 -3.99 6.11
N ASN A 140 -26.06 -4.50 5.78
CA ASN A 140 -27.33 -4.17 6.45
C ASN A 140 -27.66 -2.65 6.49
N GLU A 141 -27.36 -1.92 5.41
CA GLU A 141 -27.58 -0.46 5.31
C GLU A 141 -26.79 0.37 6.34
N LEU A 142 -25.77 -0.25 6.95
CA LEU A 142 -24.84 0.39 7.87
C LEU A 142 -23.57 0.80 7.12
N HIS A 143 -23.22 2.07 7.18
CA HIS A 143 -22.01 2.61 6.56
C HIS A 143 -21.14 3.27 7.62
N VAL A 144 -19.84 3.05 7.55
CA VAL A 144 -18.86 3.76 8.39
C VAL A 144 -18.21 4.84 7.57
N LEU A 145 -18.04 5.99 8.22
CA LEU A 145 -17.48 7.18 7.63
C LEU A 145 -16.38 7.73 8.53
N LEU A 146 -15.25 8.06 7.92
CA LEU A 146 -14.24 8.92 8.54
C LEU A 146 -14.25 10.24 7.79
N ALA A 147 -14.55 11.31 8.52
CA ALA A 147 -14.51 12.67 7.99
C ALA A 147 -13.37 13.44 8.66
N VAL A 148 -12.61 14.18 7.87
CA VAL A 148 -11.54 15.06 8.35
C VAL A 148 -11.99 16.50 8.19
N ASP A 149 -11.94 17.29 9.26
CA ASP A 149 -12.30 18.70 9.23
C ASP A 149 -11.12 19.62 8.84
N GLU A 150 -11.41 20.92 8.70
CA GLU A 150 -10.42 21.97 8.42
C GLU A 150 -9.31 22.08 9.48
N MET A 151 -9.58 21.63 10.71
CA MET A 151 -8.62 21.62 11.83
C MET A 151 -7.77 20.34 11.84
N GLY A 152 -8.04 19.38 10.95
CA GLY A 152 -7.37 18.09 10.88
C GLY A 152 -7.81 17.09 11.96
N LEU A 153 -8.96 17.28 12.59
CA LEU A 153 -9.58 16.29 13.46
C LEU A 153 -10.29 15.22 12.64
N VAL A 154 -10.18 13.98 13.10
CA VAL A 154 -10.81 12.83 12.46
C VAL A 154 -12.05 12.43 13.22
N TRP A 155 -13.20 12.60 12.57
CA TRP A 155 -14.52 12.30 13.07
C TRP A 155 -14.95 10.93 12.56
N LEU A 156 -15.23 10.00 13.47
CA LEU A 156 -15.76 8.68 13.15
C LEU A 156 -17.28 8.70 13.27
N PHE A 157 -17.94 8.58 12.12
CA PHE A 157 -19.39 8.51 12.00
C PHE A 157 -19.85 7.12 11.59
N CYS A 158 -21.06 6.81 12.03
CA CYS A 158 -21.83 5.66 11.58
C CYS A 158 -23.12 6.18 10.94
N PHE A 159 -23.38 5.79 9.70
CA PHE A 159 -24.59 6.15 8.98
C PHE A 159 -25.51 4.93 8.86
N HIS A 160 -26.74 5.07 9.34
CA HIS A 160 -27.73 3.99 9.33
C HIS A 160 -29.12 4.58 9.22
N LYS A 161 -29.94 4.04 8.32
CA LYS A 161 -31.33 4.50 8.11
C LYS A 161 -31.44 6.02 8.01
N GLU A 162 -30.63 6.60 7.14
CA GLU A 162 -30.73 8.01 6.78
C GLU A 162 -30.26 9.01 7.85
N SER A 163 -29.68 8.53 8.97
CA SER A 163 -29.13 9.39 10.01
C SER A 163 -27.64 9.16 10.26
N PHE A 164 -26.93 10.25 10.56
CA PHE A 164 -25.53 10.21 11.01
C PHE A 164 -25.48 10.09 12.53
N LEU A 165 -24.60 9.22 13.02
CA LEU A 165 -24.32 9.03 14.44
C LEU A 165 -22.82 9.19 14.67
N LEU A 166 -22.44 10.20 15.45
CA LEU A 166 -21.05 10.42 15.83
C LEU A 166 -20.64 9.41 16.92
N ILE A 167 -19.60 8.62 16.65
CA ILE A 167 -19.07 7.65 17.63
C ILE A 167 -17.98 8.30 18.49
N LYS A 168 -16.96 8.87 17.83
CA LYS A 168 -15.77 9.39 18.51
C LYS A 168 -14.98 10.32 17.58
N ILE A 169 -14.33 11.32 18.15
CA ILE A 169 -13.25 12.07 17.51
C ILE A 169 -11.93 11.38 17.87
N LEU A 170 -11.22 10.82 16.89
CA LEU A 170 -10.07 9.92 17.16
C LEU A 170 -8.86 10.66 17.70
N ASN A 171 -8.64 11.88 17.22
CA ASN A 171 -7.48 12.72 17.53
C ASN A 171 -7.86 13.90 18.46
N GLU A 172 -8.84 13.69 19.32
CA GLU A 172 -9.22 14.69 20.32
C GLU A 172 -8.18 14.70 21.46
N VAL A 173 -7.62 15.87 21.73
CA VAL A 173 -6.65 16.09 22.82
C VAL A 173 -7.12 17.30 23.63
N GLU A 174 -7.09 17.20 24.96
CA GLU A 174 -7.50 18.30 25.86
C GLU A 174 -6.65 19.57 25.69
N ASP A 175 -5.38 19.41 25.32
CA ASP A 175 -4.44 20.50 25.04
C ASP A 175 -4.41 20.82 23.53
N ILE A 176 -5.02 21.94 23.13
CA ILE A 176 -4.97 22.45 21.74
C ILE A 176 -3.52 22.64 21.24
N SER A 177 -2.60 23.00 22.14
CA SER A 177 -1.17 23.16 21.81
C SER A 177 -0.45 21.85 21.40
N LYS A 178 -1.04 20.70 21.70
CA LYS A 178 -0.55 19.36 21.34
C LYS A 178 -1.44 18.69 20.31
N GLN A 179 -2.39 19.42 19.73
CA GLN A 179 -3.27 18.90 18.71
C GLN A 179 -2.42 18.45 17.52
N SER A 180 -2.58 17.20 17.14
CA SER A 180 -1.98 16.71 15.91
C SER A 180 -2.93 16.97 14.75
N THR A 181 -2.40 17.09 13.53
CA THR A 181 -3.20 17.28 12.32
C THR A 181 -3.21 15.96 11.57
N CYS A 182 -4.39 15.56 11.10
CA CYS A 182 -4.51 14.38 10.25
C CYS A 182 -3.97 14.68 8.85
N VAL A 183 -3.11 13.79 8.35
CA VAL A 183 -2.52 13.90 7.01
C VAL A 183 -3.18 12.92 6.04
N GLU A 184 -3.36 11.68 6.46
CA GLU A 184 -3.95 10.63 5.62
C GLU A 184 -4.86 9.73 6.46
N VAL A 185 -5.98 9.32 5.88
CA VAL A 185 -6.94 8.40 6.49
C VAL A 185 -7.25 7.27 5.52
N VAL A 186 -7.25 6.03 6.01
CA VAL A 186 -7.62 4.87 5.20
C VAL A 186 -8.56 3.97 6.00
N LEU A 187 -9.65 3.55 5.37
CA LEU A 187 -10.54 2.50 5.89
C LEU A 187 -10.20 1.17 5.22
N SER A 188 -10.23 0.09 5.99
CA SER A 188 -10.09 -1.23 5.41
C SER A 188 -11.31 -1.61 4.57
N GLN A 189 -11.10 -2.44 3.54
CA GLN A 189 -12.21 -3.10 2.85
C GLN A 189 -13.03 -3.88 3.89
N GLY A 190 -14.35 -3.61 3.94
CA GLY A 190 -15.26 -4.22 4.92
C GLY A 190 -15.40 -3.47 6.26
N GLY A 191 -14.58 -2.43 6.50
CA GLY A 191 -14.71 -1.50 7.63
C GLY A 191 -14.34 -2.05 9.01
N ASP A 192 -13.51 -3.09 9.08
CA ASP A 192 -13.03 -3.67 10.34
C ASP A 192 -11.90 -2.85 11.00
N TYR A 193 -11.11 -2.13 10.19
CA TYR A 193 -10.00 -1.32 10.66
C TYR A 193 -10.00 0.08 10.04
N ALA A 194 -9.49 1.04 10.81
CA ALA A 194 -9.23 2.40 10.38
C ALA A 194 -7.77 2.75 10.66
N GLY A 195 -7.07 3.33 9.69
CA GLY A 195 -5.72 3.85 9.87
C GLY A 195 -5.72 5.36 9.71
N VAL A 196 -5.01 6.05 10.60
CA VAL A 196 -4.91 7.51 10.65
C VAL A 196 -3.45 7.90 10.79
N LEU A 197 -2.93 8.62 9.79
CA LEU A 197 -1.61 9.23 9.85
C LEU A 197 -1.74 10.62 10.48
N LEU A 198 -1.08 10.78 11.63
CA LEU A 198 -1.11 12.01 12.41
C LEU A 198 0.25 12.70 12.36
N GLN A 199 0.22 14.03 12.26
CA GLN A 199 1.37 14.90 12.29
C GLN A 199 1.26 15.88 13.45
N GLY A 200 2.15 15.74 14.43
CA GLY A 200 2.36 16.77 15.44
C GLY A 200 3.45 17.77 15.01
N ASN A 201 3.76 18.73 15.87
CA ASN A 201 4.70 19.82 15.58
C ASN A 201 6.09 19.37 15.09
N THR A 202 6.57 18.19 15.52
CA THR A 202 7.92 17.69 15.19
C THR A 202 7.96 16.21 14.85
N LYS A 203 6.82 15.51 14.88
CA LYS A 203 6.77 14.05 14.75
C LYS A 203 5.53 13.63 13.98
N THR A 204 5.71 12.71 13.04
CA THR A 204 4.63 11.95 12.40
C THR A 204 4.53 10.57 13.01
N TRP A 205 3.31 10.02 13.08
CA TRP A 205 3.07 8.64 13.47
C TRP A 205 1.74 8.14 12.91
N LEU A 206 1.66 6.84 12.65
CA LEU A 206 0.49 6.14 12.14
C LEU A 206 -0.22 5.42 13.29
N GLU A 207 -1.52 5.62 13.43
CA GLU A 207 -2.37 4.93 14.40
C GLU A 207 -3.37 4.01 13.68
N ILE A 208 -3.47 2.77 14.14
CA ILE A 208 -4.42 1.79 13.60
C ILE A 208 -5.45 1.44 14.66
N TYR A 209 -6.72 1.63 14.32
CA TYR A 209 -7.87 1.36 15.15
C TYR A 209 -8.62 0.13 14.64
N GLN A 210 -9.01 -0.75 15.56
CA GLN A 210 -9.99 -1.79 15.31
C GLN A 210 -11.38 -1.24 15.57
N LEU A 211 -12.24 -1.35 14.56
CA LEU A 211 -13.62 -0.90 14.62
C LEU A 211 -14.51 -2.08 15.05
N PRO A 212 -15.29 -1.95 16.15
CA PRO A 212 -16.13 -3.03 16.66
C PRO A 212 -17.43 -3.18 15.84
N LYS A 213 -17.29 -3.47 14.55
CA LYS A 213 -18.37 -3.65 13.57
C LYS A 213 -19.49 -4.57 14.06
N ASP A 214 -19.13 -5.76 14.55
CA ASP A 214 -20.09 -6.76 15.03
C ASP A 214 -20.90 -6.27 16.23
N SER A 215 -20.27 -5.46 17.10
CA SER A 215 -20.92 -4.87 18.26
C SER A 215 -21.88 -3.77 17.81
N TRP A 216 -21.46 -2.89 16.88
CA TRP A 216 -22.33 -1.86 16.33
C TRP A 216 -23.56 -2.45 15.66
N LEU A 217 -23.40 -3.50 14.84
CA LEU A 217 -24.54 -4.19 14.22
C LEU A 217 -25.53 -4.72 15.27
N LYS A 218 -25.04 -5.37 16.33
CA LYS A 218 -25.88 -5.90 17.42
C LYS A 218 -26.53 -4.80 18.26
N GLU A 219 -25.82 -3.73 18.55
CA GLU A 219 -26.29 -2.59 19.33
C GLU A 219 -27.40 -1.82 18.58
N MET A 220 -27.23 -1.65 17.26
CA MET A 220 -28.24 -1.06 16.38
C MET A 220 -29.49 -1.94 16.23
N GLU A 221 -29.32 -3.25 16.09
CA GLU A 221 -30.47 -4.17 16.09
C GLU A 221 -31.23 -4.14 17.43
N LYS A 222 -30.50 -4.03 18.54
CA LYS A 222 -31.10 -3.99 19.88
C LYS A 222 -31.83 -2.67 20.14
N SER A 223 -31.25 -1.53 19.75
CA SER A 223 -31.90 -0.22 19.86
C SER A 223 -33.18 -0.17 19.02
N LEU A 224 -33.17 -0.76 17.82
CA LEU A 224 -34.34 -0.88 16.96
C LEU A 224 -35.44 -1.79 17.56
N ARG A 225 -35.08 -2.92 18.15
CA ARG A 225 -36.05 -3.78 18.85
C ARG A 225 -36.61 -3.12 20.09
N ALA A 226 -35.81 -2.29 20.78
CA ALA A 226 -36.27 -1.52 21.93
C ALA A 226 -37.25 -0.42 21.53
N SER A 227 -36.96 0.36 20.48
CA SER A 227 -37.86 1.40 19.98
C SER A 227 -39.17 0.82 19.43
N THR A 228 -39.12 -0.33 18.73
CA THR A 228 -40.31 -1.03 18.25
C THR A 228 -41.17 -1.61 19.39
N ARG A 229 -40.53 -2.04 20.50
CA ARG A 229 -41.24 -2.51 21.71
C ARG A 229 -41.85 -1.37 22.53
N LEU A 230 -41.18 -0.23 22.62
CA LEU A 230 -41.72 1.00 23.20
C LEU A 230 -42.93 1.50 22.39
N ALA A 231 -42.81 1.53 21.06
CA ALA A 231 -43.92 1.87 20.15
C ALA A 231 -45.13 0.91 20.28
N CYS A 232 -44.92 -0.36 20.63
CA CYS A 232 -46.00 -1.32 20.88
C CYS A 232 -46.64 -1.22 22.27
N ARG A 233 -45.97 -0.63 23.27
CA ARG A 233 -46.48 -0.55 24.65
C ARG A 233 -47.39 0.66 24.86
N GLU A 234 -47.28 1.69 24.01
CA GLU A 234 -48.16 2.87 23.97
C GLU A 234 -49.26 2.73 22.91
N ARG A 235 -49.94 1.57 22.85
CA ARG A 235 -51.13 1.41 22.00
C ARG A 235 -52.37 1.97 22.70
N SER A 236 -52.41 3.29 22.88
CA SER A 236 -53.64 4.05 23.15
C SER A 236 -53.50 5.51 22.74
N SER A 237 -53.14 5.77 21.49
CA SER A 237 -53.63 6.91 20.71
C SER A 237 -53.19 6.72 19.25
N SER A 238 -53.96 7.25 18.31
CA SER A 238 -53.67 7.23 16.88
C SER A 238 -52.54 8.21 16.57
N TRP A 239 -51.42 7.74 16.03
CA TRP A 239 -50.27 8.58 15.68
C TRP A 239 -50.14 8.67 14.16
N THR A 240 -49.76 9.86 13.67
CA THR A 240 -49.51 10.15 12.25
C THR A 240 -48.03 9.94 11.93
N SER A 241 -47.68 9.86 10.63
CA SER A 241 -46.29 9.64 10.17
C SER A 241 -45.27 10.66 10.71
N ALA A 242 -45.71 11.85 11.13
CA ALA A 242 -44.86 12.88 11.72
C ALA A 242 -44.43 12.53 13.16
N ASP A 243 -45.27 11.80 13.90
CA ASP A 243 -44.99 11.48 15.30
C ASP A 243 -43.97 10.32 15.45
N ILE A 244 -43.85 9.47 14.41
CA ILE A 244 -42.77 8.47 14.30
C ILE A 244 -41.42 9.16 14.04
N PHE A 245 -41.40 10.23 13.25
CA PHE A 245 -40.22 11.05 12.98
C PHE A 245 -39.69 11.73 14.25
N LEU A 246 -40.58 12.28 15.09
CA LEU A 246 -40.21 12.89 16.38
C LEU A 246 -39.65 11.87 17.39
N LEU A 247 -40.15 10.63 17.38
CA LEU A 247 -39.58 9.54 18.18
C LEU A 247 -38.19 9.14 17.67
N GLN A 248 -37.94 9.20 16.36
CA GLN A 248 -36.63 8.93 15.77
C GLN A 248 -35.62 10.04 16.10
N GLU A 249 -36.07 11.30 16.15
CA GLU A 249 -35.32 12.46 16.65
C GLU A 249 -35.01 12.34 18.16
N SER A 250 -35.87 11.67 18.93
CA SER A 250 -35.64 11.38 20.36
C SER A 250 -34.60 10.27 20.59
N VAL A 251 -34.40 9.36 19.62
CA VAL A 251 -33.29 8.37 19.65
C VAL A 251 -31.94 9.07 19.42
N ASN A 252 -31.90 10.10 18.58
CA ASN A 252 -30.69 10.91 18.38
C ASN A 252 -30.29 11.69 19.65
N LYS A 253 -31.21 11.92 20.60
CA LYS A 253 -30.93 12.53 21.91
C LYS A 253 -30.71 11.54 23.04
N ALA A 254 -31.02 10.26 22.84
CA ALA A 254 -30.86 9.24 23.85
C ALA A 254 -29.56 8.47 23.59
N ASP A 255 -28.42 9.03 24.02
CA ASP A 255 -27.10 8.40 24.21
C ASP A 255 -27.02 6.91 23.82
N ALA A 256 -27.13 6.60 22.53
CA ALA A 256 -26.88 5.26 22.03
C ALA A 256 -25.36 5.13 21.95
N LYS A 257 -24.73 4.96 23.10
CA LYS A 257 -23.28 4.80 23.22
C LYS A 257 -22.87 3.51 22.54
N LEU A 258 -22.54 3.64 21.26
CA LEU A 258 -21.94 2.58 20.49
C LEU A 258 -20.58 2.23 21.10
N SER A 259 -20.18 0.97 20.99
CA SER A 259 -18.86 0.55 21.45
C SER A 259 -17.74 1.37 20.79
N LEU A 260 -16.77 1.83 21.58
CA LEU A 260 -15.70 2.71 21.08
C LEU A 260 -14.62 1.91 20.31
N PRO A 261 -13.97 2.53 19.30
CA PRO A 261 -12.85 1.91 18.58
C PRO A 261 -11.64 1.69 19.49
N VAL A 262 -10.90 0.60 19.25
CA VAL A 262 -9.73 0.20 20.04
C VAL A 262 -8.45 0.50 19.27
N LEU A 263 -7.53 1.26 19.85
CA LEU A 263 -6.20 1.48 19.26
C LEU A 263 -5.37 0.19 19.35
N LEU A 264 -4.93 -0.34 18.20
CA LEU A 264 -4.14 -1.56 18.11
C LEU A 264 -2.64 -1.29 17.98
N LEU A 265 -2.26 -0.38 17.09
CA LEU A 265 -0.86 -0.15 16.73
C LEU A 265 -0.59 1.34 16.59
N LYS A 266 0.60 1.74 17.05
CA LYS A 266 1.16 3.08 16.83
C LYS A 266 2.55 2.93 16.21
N VAL A 267 2.67 3.23 14.93
CA VAL A 267 3.90 3.07 14.16
C VAL A 267 4.54 4.43 13.94
N LYS A 268 5.84 4.55 14.22
CA LYS A 268 6.62 5.78 14.01
C LYS A 268 7.57 5.61 12.82
N PRO A 269 8.07 6.72 12.23
CA PRO A 269 9.11 6.67 11.23
C PRO A 269 10.30 5.82 11.71
N PRO A 270 10.90 5.01 10.82
CA PRO A 270 12.09 4.26 11.16
C PRO A 270 13.18 5.23 11.58
N LYS A 271 13.90 4.87 12.65
CA LYS A 271 15.07 5.63 13.08
C LYS A 271 16.09 5.66 11.94
N PRO A 272 16.81 6.78 11.75
CA PRO A 272 17.89 6.83 10.79
C PRO A 272 18.87 5.69 11.04
N ILE A 273 19.50 5.22 9.98
CA ILE A 273 20.48 4.13 10.06
C ILE A 273 21.65 4.65 10.89
N THR A 274 21.80 4.12 12.11
CA THR A 274 22.92 4.38 13.00
C THR A 274 23.79 3.15 13.08
N GLY A 275 25.10 3.32 13.25
CA GLY A 275 26.03 2.20 13.34
C GLY A 275 25.59 1.13 14.36
N SER A 276 25.99 -0.09 14.06
CA SER A 276 25.62 -1.26 14.84
C SER A 276 26.38 -1.26 16.17
N SER A 277 25.66 -1.55 17.25
CA SER A 277 26.26 -1.83 18.55
C SER A 277 26.84 -3.26 18.66
N PHE A 278 26.80 -4.06 17.57
CA PHE A 278 27.26 -5.43 17.60
C PHE A 278 28.80 -5.50 17.62
N LYS A 279 29.34 -6.30 18.54
CA LYS A 279 30.79 -6.50 18.66
C LYS A 279 31.31 -7.55 17.69
N SER A 280 30.47 -8.49 17.27
CA SER A 280 30.83 -9.57 16.35
C SER A 280 29.66 -10.01 15.47
N PRO A 281 29.93 -10.62 14.29
CA PRO A 281 28.89 -11.22 13.45
C PRO A 281 28.06 -12.31 14.15
N LEU A 282 28.67 -13.03 15.10
CA LEU A 282 27.99 -14.04 15.91
C LEU A 282 26.98 -13.42 16.89
N ASP A 283 27.27 -12.23 17.43
CA ASP A 283 26.33 -11.51 18.30
C ASP A 283 25.14 -10.95 17.51
N ALA A 284 25.37 -10.54 16.27
CA ALA A 284 24.30 -10.16 15.34
C ALA A 284 23.43 -11.38 14.98
N LEU A 285 24.05 -12.53 14.68
CA LEU A 285 23.34 -13.75 14.32
C LEU A 285 22.50 -14.31 15.48
N LYS A 286 22.98 -14.23 16.73
CA LYS A 286 22.21 -14.61 17.93
C LYS A 286 20.95 -13.75 18.16
N LYS A 287 20.85 -12.59 17.51
CA LYS A 287 19.71 -11.67 17.60
C LYS A 287 18.74 -11.80 16.43
N VAL A 288 19.09 -12.60 15.41
CA VAL A 288 18.17 -12.99 14.34
C VAL A 288 17.28 -14.10 14.90
N ASP A 289 15.97 -13.87 14.95
CA ASP A 289 15.01 -14.81 15.51
C ASP A 289 14.83 -16.04 14.59
N ASP A 290 14.73 -17.21 15.20
CA ASP A 290 14.45 -18.57 14.68
C ASP A 290 15.05 -19.04 13.34
N GLY A 291 15.99 -18.32 12.73
CA GLY A 291 16.70 -18.75 11.52
C GLY A 291 15.81 -18.84 10.26
N THR A 292 14.57 -18.39 10.33
CA THR A 292 13.60 -18.39 9.22
C THR A 292 13.69 -17.14 8.34
N VAL A 293 14.33 -16.06 8.84
CA VAL A 293 14.45 -14.77 8.12
C VAL A 293 15.93 -14.34 8.05
N LEU A 294 16.48 -14.21 6.84
CA LEU A 294 17.79 -13.61 6.61
C LEU A 294 17.68 -12.09 6.61
N GLY A 295 17.86 -11.48 7.79
CA GLY A 295 18.05 -10.04 7.95
C GLY A 295 16.75 -9.21 7.91
N LEU A 296 16.59 -8.30 8.88
CA LEU A 296 15.44 -7.39 8.96
C LEU A 296 15.66 -6.07 8.18
N GLY A 297 16.75 -5.95 7.39
CA GLY A 297 17.17 -4.69 6.76
C GLY A 297 17.66 -3.60 7.73
N PHE A 298 17.32 -3.70 9.03
CA PHE A 298 17.75 -2.77 10.09
C PHE A 298 19.05 -3.17 10.79
N ASN A 299 19.49 -4.42 10.62
CA ASN A 299 20.69 -4.94 11.28
C ASN A 299 21.85 -4.96 10.28
N HIS A 300 22.67 -3.93 10.29
CA HIS A 300 23.94 -3.88 9.56
C HIS A 300 25.11 -4.13 10.52
N LEU A 301 26.28 -4.53 10.00
CA LEU A 301 27.50 -4.81 10.78
C LEU A 301 28.49 -3.63 10.78
N ILE A 302 28.09 -2.48 10.25
CA ILE A 302 28.94 -1.28 10.22
C ILE A 302 29.00 -0.73 11.64
N LYS A 303 30.19 -0.63 12.22
CA LYS A 303 30.37 -0.03 13.56
C LYS A 303 30.18 1.48 13.50
N ASP A 304 29.76 2.10 14.61
CA ASP A 304 29.67 3.58 14.72
C ASP A 304 30.96 4.27 14.25
N SER A 305 32.12 3.77 14.67
CA SER A 305 33.41 4.34 14.26
C SER A 305 33.71 4.21 12.76
N GLN A 306 33.16 3.20 12.08
CA GLN A 306 33.29 3.04 10.63
C GLN A 306 32.32 3.95 9.89
N TRP A 307 31.11 4.12 10.44
CA TRP A 307 30.12 5.06 9.92
C TRP A 307 30.65 6.50 10.01
N GLU A 308 31.17 6.91 11.17
CA GLU A 308 31.80 8.21 11.37
C GLU A 308 32.98 8.44 10.41
N GLN A 309 33.82 7.42 10.18
CA GLN A 309 34.91 7.50 9.22
C GLN A 309 34.40 7.68 7.78
N GLN A 310 33.35 6.96 7.38
CA GLN A 310 32.74 7.13 6.06
C GLN A 310 32.08 8.49 5.90
N GLU A 311 31.40 8.99 6.93
CA GLU A 311 30.79 10.32 6.98
C GLU A 311 31.85 11.42 6.83
N VAL A 312 33.00 11.28 7.52
CA VAL A 312 34.13 12.22 7.39
C VAL A 312 34.74 12.18 5.98
N ILE A 313 34.89 10.99 5.39
CA ILE A 313 35.38 10.84 4.01
C ILE A 313 34.38 11.45 3.02
N PHE A 314 33.09 11.21 3.20
CA PHE A 314 32.03 11.77 2.38
C PHE A 314 32.00 13.30 2.48
N CYS A 315 31.90 13.84 3.71
CA CYS A 315 31.89 15.28 3.95
C CYS A 315 33.14 15.98 3.38
N SER A 316 34.33 15.38 3.52
CA SER A 316 35.57 15.96 2.97
C SER A 316 35.68 15.85 1.45
N THR A 317 35.08 14.83 0.83
CA THR A 317 35.10 14.63 -0.62
C THR A 317 34.06 15.52 -1.32
N TYR A 318 32.92 15.76 -0.69
CA TYR A 318 31.79 16.48 -1.27
C TYR A 318 31.49 17.82 -0.56
N TRP A 319 32.44 18.35 0.20
CA TRP A 319 32.29 19.56 1.02
C TRP A 319 31.71 20.75 0.23
N ASP A 320 32.26 21.01 -0.96
CA ASP A 320 31.87 22.14 -1.81
C ASP A 320 30.40 22.03 -2.31
N TYR A 321 29.86 20.81 -2.42
CA TYR A 321 28.46 20.57 -2.80
C TYR A 321 27.52 20.73 -1.59
N LEU A 322 27.98 20.36 -0.40
CA LEU A 322 27.21 20.46 0.84
C LEU A 322 27.05 21.92 1.31
N GLU A 323 28.05 22.78 1.09
CA GLU A 323 27.93 24.21 1.38
C GLU A 323 26.89 24.91 0.49
N ALA A 324 26.80 24.52 -0.79
CA ALA A 324 25.80 25.06 -1.73
C ALA A 324 24.35 24.64 -1.39
N GLU A 325 24.16 23.44 -0.84
CA GLU A 325 22.86 22.92 -0.39
C GLU A 325 22.51 23.39 1.03
N GLY A 326 23.52 23.60 1.88
CA GLY A 326 23.40 24.01 3.28
C GLY A 326 22.86 25.41 3.50
N GLU A 327 23.00 26.32 2.51
CA GLU A 327 22.33 27.63 2.54
C GLU A 327 20.83 27.56 2.20
N ARG A 328 20.33 26.46 1.60
CA ARG A 328 18.91 26.28 1.23
C ARG A 328 18.11 25.45 2.24
N GLN A 329 18.75 24.65 3.08
CA GLN A 329 18.09 23.76 4.03
C GLN A 329 18.47 24.11 5.47
N SER A 330 17.93 25.21 5.99
CA SER A 330 17.86 25.41 7.44
C SER A 330 16.97 24.31 8.03
N LYS A 331 17.57 23.41 8.82
CA LYS A 331 17.04 22.41 9.77
C LYS A 331 15.54 22.43 10.13
N GLU A 332 14.66 22.34 9.14
CA GLU A 332 13.33 21.80 9.31
C GLU A 332 13.41 20.39 8.71
N GLU A 333 13.65 19.39 9.57
CA GLU A 333 13.44 18.00 9.17
C GLU A 333 11.98 17.90 8.74
N ILE A 334 11.76 17.87 7.42
CA ILE A 334 10.42 17.70 6.86
C ILE A 334 9.89 16.38 7.45
N PRO A 335 8.77 16.40 8.18
CA PRO A 335 8.24 15.20 8.78
C PRO A 335 7.95 14.18 7.68
N ARG A 336 8.54 12.99 7.80
CA ARG A 336 8.37 11.93 6.80
C ARG A 336 6.90 11.54 6.72
N HIS A 337 6.34 11.64 5.52
CA HIS A 337 5.01 11.12 5.22
C HIS A 337 5.09 9.59 5.19
N ALA A 338 3.98 8.92 5.53
CA ALA A 338 3.86 7.47 5.41
C ALA A 338 2.74 7.13 4.46
N THR A 339 2.97 6.22 3.54
CA THR A 339 1.89 5.60 2.77
C THR A 339 1.66 4.20 3.33
N PHE A 340 0.40 3.85 3.58
CA PHE A 340 0.05 2.56 4.18
C PHE A 340 -1.18 1.92 3.53
N HIS A 341 -1.19 0.60 3.51
CA HIS A 341 -2.26 -0.20 2.90
C HIS A 341 -2.68 -1.35 3.81
N PHE A 342 -3.98 -1.58 3.93
CA PHE A 342 -4.52 -2.79 4.54
C PHE A 342 -4.36 -3.99 3.61
N LEU A 343 -3.89 -5.10 4.14
CA LEU A 343 -3.57 -6.29 3.37
C LEU A 343 -4.38 -7.47 3.86
N LEU A 344 -5.09 -8.10 2.92
CA LEU A 344 -5.75 -9.38 3.14
C LEU A 344 -4.74 -10.50 3.47
N PRO A 345 -5.21 -11.59 4.10
CA PRO A 345 -4.36 -12.71 4.47
C PRO A 345 -3.65 -13.28 3.25
N SER A 346 -2.33 -13.46 3.36
CA SER A 346 -1.49 -13.97 2.28
C SER A 346 -0.28 -14.70 2.84
N PRO A 347 0.37 -15.60 2.08
CA PRO A 347 1.59 -16.29 2.54
C PRO A 347 2.72 -15.37 3.00
N ILE A 348 2.72 -14.11 2.54
CA ILE A 348 3.68 -13.08 2.97
C ILE A 348 3.47 -12.72 4.44
N LEU A 349 2.21 -12.67 4.88
CA LEU A 349 1.81 -12.41 6.25
C LEU A 349 1.71 -13.76 6.96
N GLN A 350 2.87 -14.30 7.40
CA GLN A 350 2.92 -15.58 8.11
C GLN A 350 2.24 -15.46 9.47
N VAL A 351 0.97 -15.85 9.53
CA VAL A 351 0.22 -15.94 10.79
C VAL A 351 0.61 -17.25 11.49
N GLY A 352 0.99 -17.17 12.76
CA GLY A 352 1.50 -18.31 13.53
C GLY A 352 0.53 -19.51 13.60
N PRO A 353 1.02 -20.72 13.89
CA PRO A 353 0.20 -21.94 13.89
C PRO A 353 -0.96 -21.85 14.89
N GLY A 354 -2.20 -21.98 14.40
CA GLY A 354 -3.41 -22.06 15.22
C GLY A 354 -4.33 -20.83 15.20
N MET A 355 -3.97 -19.77 14.48
CA MET A 355 -4.81 -18.58 14.32
C MET A 355 -5.73 -18.73 13.11
N LYS A 356 -7.04 -18.62 13.32
CA LYS A 356 -8.03 -18.59 12.24
C LYS A 356 -8.10 -17.19 11.66
N VAL A 357 -7.66 -17.02 10.44
CA VAL A 357 -7.76 -15.75 9.72
C VAL A 357 -8.97 -15.80 8.80
N GLN A 358 -9.86 -14.82 8.91
CA GLN A 358 -10.99 -14.69 7.98
C GLN A 358 -10.48 -14.13 6.65
N PRO A 359 -10.86 -14.70 5.50
CA PRO A 359 -10.29 -14.33 4.19
C PRO A 359 -10.61 -12.88 3.80
N ASP A 360 -11.75 -12.35 4.23
CA ASP A 360 -12.23 -11.01 3.88
C ASP A 360 -11.82 -9.93 4.89
N VAL A 361 -11.13 -10.31 5.97
CA VAL A 361 -10.66 -9.39 7.01
C VAL A 361 -9.16 -9.16 6.85
N PRO A 362 -8.68 -7.90 6.86
CA PRO A 362 -7.25 -7.62 6.79
C PRO A 362 -6.45 -8.35 7.89
N ALA A 363 -5.37 -9.01 7.50
CA ALA A 363 -4.47 -9.71 8.42
C ALA A 363 -3.30 -8.82 8.88
N GLY A 364 -2.96 -7.79 8.10
CA GLY A 364 -1.82 -6.93 8.33
C GLY A 364 -1.90 -5.62 7.57
N ILE A 365 -0.94 -4.75 7.82
CA ILE A 365 -0.71 -3.51 7.09
C ILE A 365 0.68 -3.52 6.46
N GLY A 366 0.81 -2.94 5.28
CA GLY A 366 2.09 -2.61 4.67
C GLY A 366 2.32 -1.11 4.73
N VAL A 367 3.45 -0.65 5.25
CA VAL A 367 3.78 0.75 5.47
C VAL A 367 5.15 1.05 4.90
N HIS A 368 5.26 2.13 4.14
CA HIS A 368 6.55 2.73 3.79
C HIS A 368 6.52 4.22 4.10
N TRP A 369 7.70 4.76 4.37
CA TRP A 369 7.90 6.16 4.71
C TRP A 369 8.68 6.84 3.60
N ASP A 370 8.42 8.11 3.35
CA ASP A 370 9.14 8.88 2.34
C ASP A 370 10.66 8.82 2.58
N GLY A 371 11.41 8.57 1.50
CA GLY A 371 12.86 8.39 1.54
C GLY A 371 13.32 7.05 2.14
N SER A 372 12.39 6.14 2.49
CA SER A 372 12.73 4.79 2.96
C SER A 372 12.89 3.82 1.80
N HIS A 373 13.92 2.99 1.88
CA HIS A 373 14.10 1.83 0.99
C HIS A 373 13.24 0.63 1.40
N ASN A 374 12.69 0.65 2.62
CA ASN A 374 12.05 -0.51 3.22
C ASN A 374 10.53 -0.36 3.24
N LEU A 375 9.84 -1.37 2.72
CA LEU A 375 8.42 -1.61 2.98
C LEU A 375 8.30 -2.53 4.20
N CYS A 376 7.62 -2.06 5.23
CA CYS A 376 7.46 -2.75 6.50
C CYS A 376 6.05 -3.33 6.63
N PHE A 377 5.93 -4.58 7.04
CA PHE A 377 4.64 -5.23 7.30
C PHE A 377 4.42 -5.43 8.78
N TYR A 378 3.21 -5.13 9.26
CA TYR A 378 2.79 -5.33 10.63
C TYR A 378 1.50 -6.16 10.67
N LEU A 379 1.47 -7.22 11.46
CA LEU A 379 0.32 -8.09 11.66
C LEU A 379 -0.69 -7.45 12.61
N LEU A 380 -1.96 -7.39 12.22
CA LEU A 380 -3.03 -6.82 13.03
C LEU A 380 -3.53 -7.79 14.12
N ASN A 381 -3.28 -9.08 13.95
CA ASN A 381 -3.75 -10.12 14.88
C ASN A 381 -2.83 -10.31 16.11
N CYS A 382 -1.71 -9.59 16.19
CA CYS A 382 -0.85 -9.56 17.36
C CYS A 382 -1.40 -8.55 18.37
N LEU A 383 -2.34 -8.98 19.23
CA LEU A 383 -2.70 -8.22 20.43
C LEU A 383 -1.40 -7.95 21.23
N LEU A 384 -1.07 -6.67 21.40
CA LEU A 384 0.05 -6.17 22.21
C LEU A 384 0.07 -6.86 23.59
N LYS A 385 0.79 -7.99 23.69
CA LYS A 385 1.24 -8.55 24.97
C LYS A 385 2.58 -7.96 25.39
N GLU A 386 3.26 -7.24 24.51
CA GLU A 386 4.49 -6.52 24.81
C GLU A 386 4.22 -5.06 25.17
N LYS A 387 5.01 -4.58 26.13
CA LYS A 387 4.83 -3.35 26.89
C LYS A 387 4.52 -2.14 25.99
N VAL A 388 3.54 -1.35 26.43
CA VAL A 388 2.97 -0.11 25.83
C VAL A 388 4.01 0.93 25.33
N ASP A 389 5.28 0.84 25.72
CA ASP A 389 6.33 1.82 25.41
C ASP A 389 7.38 1.39 24.38
N SER A 390 7.27 0.18 23.81
CA SER A 390 8.21 -0.27 22.77
C SER A 390 7.63 0.02 21.39
N ASP A 391 8.36 0.78 20.55
CA ASP A 391 7.96 0.98 19.15
C ASP A 391 7.78 -0.39 18.47
N PRO A 392 6.63 -0.65 17.80
CA PRO A 392 6.34 -1.97 17.26
C PRO A 392 7.39 -2.31 16.20
N LYS A 393 7.96 -3.52 16.31
CA LYS A 393 8.86 -4.05 15.29
C LYS A 393 8.04 -4.61 14.13
N PRO A 394 8.45 -4.37 12.88
CA PRO A 394 7.81 -4.99 11.74
C PRO A 394 8.02 -6.50 11.77
N ASP A 395 6.98 -7.26 11.42
CA ASP A 395 7.04 -8.72 11.32
C ASP A 395 7.81 -9.16 10.07
N VAL A 396 7.64 -8.42 8.96
CA VAL A 396 8.34 -8.65 7.70
C VAL A 396 8.82 -7.32 7.15
N VAL A 397 10.04 -7.30 6.60
CA VAL A 397 10.62 -6.11 5.96
C VAL A 397 11.06 -6.49 4.55
N TRP A 398 10.61 -5.72 3.56
CA TRP A 398 11.01 -5.86 2.17
C TRP A 398 11.92 -4.70 1.78
N PRO A 399 13.22 -4.96 1.58
CA PRO A 399 14.15 -3.94 1.11
C PRO A 399 14.01 -3.74 -0.41
N CYS A 400 14.01 -2.47 -0.83
CA CYS A 400 14.10 -2.04 -2.23
C CYS A 400 15.48 -1.44 -2.51
N ALA A 401 15.94 -1.53 -3.76
CA ALA A 401 17.24 -1.00 -4.16
C ALA A 401 17.30 0.54 -4.09
N ALA A 402 16.20 1.21 -4.37
CA ALA A 402 16.03 2.66 -4.29
C ALA A 402 14.88 3.03 -3.32
N PRO A 403 14.80 4.29 -2.87
CA PRO A 403 13.71 4.74 -2.02
C PRO A 403 12.35 4.55 -2.70
N ILE A 404 11.35 4.13 -1.92
CA ILE A 404 9.99 3.92 -2.42
C ILE A 404 9.32 5.28 -2.58
N VAL A 405 8.78 5.56 -3.76
CA VAL A 405 8.09 6.82 -4.08
C VAL A 405 6.59 6.65 -3.94
N CYS A 406 6.04 5.56 -4.46
CA CYS A 406 4.62 5.29 -4.32
C CYS A 406 4.33 3.79 -4.31
N SER A 407 3.20 3.44 -3.68
CA SER A 407 2.70 2.08 -3.62
C SER A 407 1.21 2.05 -3.88
N ALA A 408 0.73 0.96 -4.47
CA ALA A 408 -0.69 0.75 -4.73
C ALA A 408 -1.07 -0.71 -4.50
N VAL A 409 -2.32 -0.94 -4.08
CA VAL A 409 -2.89 -2.27 -3.93
C VAL A 409 -4.09 -2.39 -4.87
N SER A 410 -4.21 -3.53 -5.54
CA SER A 410 -5.37 -3.80 -6.41
C SER A 410 -6.67 -3.84 -5.61
N SER A 411 -7.80 -3.53 -6.25
CA SER A 411 -9.14 -3.62 -5.64
C SER A 411 -9.44 -4.99 -5.04
N CYS A 412 -9.01 -6.08 -5.68
CA CYS A 412 -9.13 -7.45 -5.17
C CYS A 412 -8.11 -7.81 -4.07
N SER A 413 -7.31 -6.83 -3.63
CA SER A 413 -6.27 -6.98 -2.62
C SER A 413 -5.23 -8.08 -2.92
N ARG A 414 -5.12 -8.54 -4.16
CA ARG A 414 -4.21 -9.61 -4.59
C ARG A 414 -2.84 -9.10 -5.04
N TYR A 415 -2.82 -7.97 -5.74
CA TYR A 415 -1.61 -7.39 -6.30
C TYR A 415 -1.15 -6.19 -5.47
N LEU A 416 0.16 -6.07 -5.32
CA LEU A 416 0.83 -4.92 -4.70
C LEU A 416 1.86 -4.40 -5.69
N ALA A 417 1.77 -3.12 -6.04
CA ALA A 417 2.76 -2.45 -6.88
C ALA A 417 3.59 -1.49 -6.03
N LEU A 418 4.90 -1.46 -6.29
CA LEU A 418 5.86 -0.54 -5.70
C LEU A 418 6.60 0.15 -6.83
N ALA A 419 6.71 1.47 -6.77
CA ALA A 419 7.62 2.24 -7.62
C ALA A 419 8.69 2.90 -6.75
N CYS A 420 9.91 2.84 -7.24
CA CYS A 420 11.07 3.45 -6.59
C CYS A 420 11.59 4.65 -7.40
N GLU A 421 12.46 5.46 -6.78
CA GLU A 421 13.02 6.68 -7.40
C GLU A 421 13.83 6.41 -8.67
N ASP A 422 14.41 5.22 -8.79
CA ASP A 422 15.14 4.76 -9.98
C ASP A 422 14.22 4.40 -11.17
N ALA A 423 12.95 4.77 -11.09
CA ALA A 423 11.90 4.46 -12.05
C ALA A 423 11.65 2.94 -12.26
N THR A 424 12.06 2.12 -11.28
CA THR A 424 11.74 0.70 -11.25
C THR A 424 10.36 0.48 -10.64
N ILE A 425 9.49 -0.22 -11.37
CA ILE A 425 8.17 -0.67 -10.92
C ILE A 425 8.22 -2.17 -10.69
N THR A 426 7.84 -2.60 -9.50
CA THR A 426 7.68 -4.02 -9.16
C THR A 426 6.25 -4.33 -8.81
N ILE A 427 5.67 -5.33 -9.48
CA ILE A 427 4.33 -5.85 -9.20
C ILE A 427 4.45 -7.23 -8.54
N TRP A 428 3.86 -7.37 -7.37
CA TRP A 428 3.85 -8.59 -6.57
C TRP A 428 2.48 -9.26 -6.60
N ASN A 429 2.47 -10.59 -6.74
CA ASN A 429 1.28 -11.39 -6.46
C ASN A 429 1.33 -11.87 -5.01
N LYS A 430 0.55 -11.23 -4.14
CA LYS A 430 0.58 -11.55 -2.70
C LYS A 430 0.12 -12.97 -2.42
N HIS A 431 -0.81 -13.51 -3.20
CA HIS A 431 -1.34 -14.85 -2.99
C HIS A 431 -0.30 -15.95 -3.24
N VAL A 432 0.60 -15.74 -4.21
CA VAL A 432 1.64 -16.72 -4.55
C VAL A 432 3.00 -16.37 -3.94
N GLY A 433 3.16 -15.13 -3.45
CA GLY A 433 4.34 -14.70 -2.70
C GLY A 433 5.55 -14.37 -3.57
N TYR A 434 5.40 -14.19 -4.88
CA TYR A 434 6.50 -13.87 -5.80
C TYR A 434 6.23 -12.62 -6.64
N PRO A 435 7.29 -11.94 -7.13
CA PRO A 435 7.13 -10.81 -8.03
C PRO A 435 6.67 -11.31 -9.40
N LEU A 436 5.60 -10.72 -9.93
CA LEU A 436 5.09 -11.02 -11.27
C LEU A 436 5.92 -10.35 -12.36
N SER A 437 6.30 -9.10 -12.12
CA SER A 437 7.02 -8.29 -13.08
C SER A 437 7.84 -7.23 -12.37
N VAL A 438 9.04 -7.01 -12.88
CA VAL A 438 9.90 -5.88 -12.55
C VAL A 438 10.16 -5.17 -13.88
N THR A 439 9.77 -3.92 -13.98
CA THR A 439 9.95 -3.12 -15.19
C THR A 439 10.61 -1.80 -14.81
N ALA A 440 11.76 -1.51 -15.42
CA ALA A 440 12.39 -0.20 -15.31
C ALA A 440 11.92 0.68 -16.46
N ILE A 441 11.48 1.90 -16.15
CA ILE A 441 11.20 2.91 -17.17
C ILE A 441 12.53 3.51 -17.58
N LEU A 442 12.96 3.26 -18.81
CA LEU A 442 14.30 3.63 -19.32
C LEU A 442 14.50 5.14 -19.55
N GLU A 443 13.47 5.96 -19.32
CA GLU A 443 13.53 7.41 -19.47
C GLU A 443 13.60 8.09 -18.10
N GLU A 444 14.24 9.27 -17.99
CA GLU A 444 14.31 10.11 -16.78
C GLU A 444 12.93 10.64 -16.36
N ARG A 445 12.01 9.73 -16.01
CA ARG A 445 10.64 10.01 -15.63
C ARG A 445 10.45 9.69 -14.17
N VAL A 446 9.83 10.63 -13.46
CA VAL A 446 9.44 10.44 -12.07
C VAL A 446 8.04 9.83 -12.03
N ILE A 447 7.91 8.71 -11.32
CA ILE A 447 6.62 8.04 -11.11
C ILE A 447 5.92 8.75 -9.95
N ARG A 448 4.75 9.34 -10.20
CA ARG A 448 3.98 10.06 -9.17
C ARG A 448 2.88 9.20 -8.53
N SER A 449 2.25 8.32 -9.30
CA SER A 449 1.18 7.47 -8.81
C SER A 449 1.10 6.17 -9.62
N ILE A 450 0.57 5.13 -8.97
CA ILE A 450 0.24 3.84 -9.59
C ILE A 450 -1.22 3.56 -9.32
N HIS A 451 -1.96 3.14 -10.34
CA HIS A 451 -3.36 2.77 -10.22
C HIS A 451 -3.58 1.38 -10.85
N PHE A 452 -4.27 0.51 -10.12
CA PHE A 452 -4.84 -0.70 -10.69
C PHE A 452 -6.22 -0.35 -11.25
N LEU A 453 -6.43 -0.65 -12.53
CA LEU A 453 -7.70 -0.43 -13.23
C LEU A 453 -8.57 -1.70 -13.20
#